data_AF-A0A256F8T3-F1
#
_entry.id   AF-A0A256F8T3-F1
#
_cell.length_a   1.000
_cell.length_b   1.000
_cell.length_c   1.000
_cell.angle_alpha   90.00
_cell.angle_beta   90.00
_cell.angle_gamma   90.00
#
_symmetry.space_group_name_H-M   'P 1'
#
loop_
_entity.id
_entity.type
_entity.pdbx_description
1 polymer ?
#
loop_
_entity_poly.entity_id
_entity_poly.type
_entity_poly.pdbx_seq_one_letter_code
_entity_poly.pdbx_strand_id
1 'polypeptide(L)'
;MKIKMAIAQGYVEGEIKGFIEANAGLSASEATAQWVEQKYGRWIKENLETEYDIRLTDSDTSFVIGFPTEELALKYRELLGGHVIGDKDA
;
A
#
# COMPACT_ATOMS: atom_id res chain seq x y z
N MET A 1 6.06 -2.54 13.42
CA MET A 1 6.72 -1.48 12.62
C MET A 1 5.77 -1.01 11.53
N LYS A 2 5.78 0.26 11.13
CA LYS A 2 4.90 0.80 10.08
C LYS A 2 5.72 1.43 8.96
N ILE A 3 5.35 1.16 7.72
CA ILE A 3 5.96 1.78 6.54
C ILE A 3 4.90 2.62 5.84
N LYS A 4 5.15 3.93 5.70
CA LYS A 4 4.34 4.81 4.87
C LYS A 4 4.82 4.75 3.42
N MET A 5 3.89 4.59 2.49
CA MET A 5 4.15 4.53 1.06
C MET A 5 3.32 5.56 0.31
N ALA A 6 3.96 6.28 -0.59
CA ALA A 6 3.26 7.13 -1.55
C ALA A 6 2.78 6.27 -2.73
N ILE A 7 1.56 6.52 -3.18
CA ILE A 7 1.03 5.96 -4.41
C ILE A 7 1.57 6.82 -5.55
N ALA A 8 2.30 6.20 -6.47
CA ALA A 8 2.83 6.91 -7.63
C ALA A 8 1.69 7.52 -8.46
N GLN A 9 1.86 8.77 -8.90
CA GLN A 9 0.84 9.51 -9.64
C GLN A 9 0.35 8.75 -10.88
N GLY A 10 1.23 8.03 -11.58
CA GLY A 10 0.85 7.21 -12.73
C GLY A 10 -0.16 6.10 -12.39
N TYR A 11 -0.11 5.54 -11.17
CA TYR A 11 -1.13 4.61 -10.70
C TYR A 11 -2.44 5.31 -10.38
N VAL A 12 -2.38 6.51 -9.79
CA VAL A 12 -3.58 7.32 -9.49
C VAL A 12 -4.35 7.66 -10.76
N GLU A 13 -3.66 8.18 -11.78
CA GLU A 13 -4.30 8.63 -13.03
C GLU A 13 -4.71 7.48 -13.97
N GLY A 14 -4.06 6.32 -13.83
CA GLY A 14 -4.32 5.14 -14.65
C GLY A 14 -5.14 4.08 -13.92
N GLU A 15 -4.44 3.18 -13.22
CA GLU A 15 -5.04 1.96 -12.64
C GLU A 15 -6.10 2.25 -11.59
N ILE A 16 -5.84 3.16 -10.64
CA ILE A 16 -6.78 3.46 -9.54
C ILE A 16 -8.02 4.15 -10.10
N LYS A 17 -7.87 5.13 -10.99
CA LYS A 17 -9.00 5.78 -11.64
C LYS A 17 -9.88 4.77 -12.38
N GLY A 18 -9.29 3.89 -13.20
CA GLY A 18 -10.03 2.84 -13.88
C GLY A 18 -10.68 1.85 -12.91
N PHE A 19 -10.04 1.56 -11.78
CA PHE A 19 -10.59 0.70 -10.74
C PHE A 19 -11.80 1.35 -10.04
N ILE A 20 -11.75 2.66 -9.78
CA ILE A 20 -12.88 3.43 -9.24
C ILE A 20 -14.06 3.41 -10.23
N GLU A 21 -13.80 3.67 -11.51
CA GLU A 21 -14.84 3.65 -12.55
C GLU A 21 -15.49 2.27 -12.70
N ALA A 22 -14.70 1.19 -12.61
CA ALA A 22 -15.20 -0.18 -12.64
C ALA A 22 -15.97 -0.58 -11.37
N ASN A 23 -15.75 0.10 -10.25
CA ASN A 23 -16.37 -0.17 -8.96
C ASN A 23 -17.20 1.02 -8.48
N ALA A 24 -18.08 1.55 -9.35
CA ALA A 24 -18.88 2.74 -9.09
C ALA A 24 -19.84 2.64 -7.86
N GLY A 25 -19.98 1.46 -7.25
CA GLY A 25 -20.70 1.26 -5.99
C GLY A 25 -19.89 1.56 -4.73
N LEU A 26 -18.59 1.82 -4.85
CA LEU A 26 -17.69 2.16 -3.75
C LEU A 26 -17.35 3.66 -3.78
N SER A 27 -17.05 4.24 -2.63
CA SER A 27 -16.38 5.55 -2.60
C SER A 27 -14.97 5.45 -3.20
N ALA A 28 -14.43 6.58 -3.67
CA ALA A 28 -13.08 6.63 -4.24
C ALA A 28 -12.02 6.10 -3.26
N SER A 29 -12.14 6.44 -1.97
CA SER A 29 -11.24 5.95 -0.93
C SER A 29 -11.38 4.44 -0.69
N GLU A 30 -12.60 3.89 -0.67
CA GLU A 30 -12.81 2.44 -0.53
C GLU A 30 -12.25 1.66 -1.74
N ALA A 31 -12.53 2.15 -2.96
CA ALA A 31 -11.99 1.54 -4.18
C ALA A 31 -10.46 1.61 -4.22
N THR A 32 -9.88 2.74 -3.80
CA THR A 32 -8.42 2.89 -3.70
C THR A 32 -7.84 1.95 -2.65
N ALA A 33 -8.49 1.81 -1.48
CA ALA A 33 -8.05 0.89 -0.43
C ALA A 33 -8.06 -0.56 -0.92
N GLN A 34 -9.12 -0.97 -1.63
CA GLN A 34 -9.19 -2.30 -2.24
C GLN A 34 -8.11 -2.51 -3.30
N TRP A 35 -7.85 -1.52 -4.14
CA TRP A 35 -6.78 -1.61 -5.13
C TRP A 35 -5.41 -1.78 -4.47
N VAL A 36 -5.12 -1.01 -3.41
CA VAL A 36 -3.86 -1.12 -2.65
C VAL A 36 -3.76 -2.51 -2.02
N GLU A 37 -4.82 -3.03 -1.40
CA GLU A 37 -4.86 -4.36 -0.81
C GLU A 37 -4.63 -5.46 -1.88
N GLN A 38 -5.26 -5.33 -3.06
CA GLN A 38 -5.09 -6.28 -4.15
C GLN A 38 -3.67 -6.28 -4.72
N LYS A 39 -3.00 -5.12 -4.76
CA LYS A 39 -1.66 -5.00 -5.33
C LYS A 39 -0.58 -5.34 -4.33
N TYR A 40 -0.57 -4.67 -3.18
CA TYR A 40 0.48 -4.81 -2.17
C TYR A 40 0.18 -5.91 -1.17
N GLY A 41 -1.07 -6.03 -0.71
CA GLY A 41 -1.46 -7.07 0.23
C GLY A 41 -1.28 -8.47 -0.35
N ARG A 42 -1.74 -8.69 -1.59
CA ARG A 42 -1.49 -9.94 -2.32
C ARG A 42 -0.01 -10.27 -2.43
N TRP A 43 0.81 -9.29 -2.82
CA TRP A 43 2.25 -9.49 -2.94
C TRP A 43 2.88 -9.86 -1.59
N ILE A 44 2.47 -9.21 -0.48
CA ILE A 44 2.96 -9.54 0.87
C ILE A 44 2.60 -10.98 1.23
N LYS A 45 1.35 -11.41 0.96
CA LYS A 45 0.92 -12.80 1.20
C LYS A 45 1.77 -13.80 0.41
N GLU A 46 2.00 -13.52 -0.87
CA GLU A 46 2.72 -14.42 -1.78
C GLU A 46 4.24 -14.48 -1.51
N ASN A 47 4.85 -13.44 -0.94
CA ASN A 47 6.32 -13.35 -0.80
C ASN A 47 6.83 -13.38 0.65
N LEU A 48 6.03 -12.93 1.61
CA LEU A 48 6.43 -12.84 3.02
C LEU A 48 5.69 -13.82 3.92
N GLU A 49 4.56 -14.39 3.45
CA GLU A 49 3.72 -15.34 4.21
C GLU A 49 3.47 -14.89 5.65
N THR A 50 3.20 -13.59 5.83
CA THR A 50 3.10 -12.95 7.13
C THR A 50 1.82 -12.15 7.30
N GLU A 51 1.46 -11.87 8.54
CA GLU A 51 0.39 -10.95 8.88
C GLU A 51 0.81 -9.51 8.58
N TYR A 52 -0.14 -8.72 8.07
CA TYR A 52 0.05 -7.30 7.80
C TYR A 52 -1.28 -6.56 7.90
N ASP A 53 -1.21 -5.25 8.06
CA ASP A 53 -2.35 -4.34 8.08
C ASP A 53 -2.07 -3.19 7.11
N ILE A 54 -2.92 -3.03 6.08
CA ILE A 54 -2.83 -1.91 5.13
C ILE A 54 -3.94 -0.92 5.43
N ARG A 55 -3.59 0.37 5.54
CA ARG A 55 -4.56 1.45 5.71
C ARG A 55 -4.21 2.62 4.82
N LEU A 56 -5.20 3.15 4.09
CA LEU A 56 -5.04 4.46 3.47
C LEU A 56 -4.83 5.52 4.55
N THR A 57 -4.02 6.51 4.24
CA THR A 57 -3.92 7.73 5.04
C THR A 57 -5.04 8.70 4.67
N ASP A 58 -5.21 9.77 5.43
CA ASP A 58 -6.18 10.83 5.11
C ASP A 58 -5.98 11.46 3.72
N SER A 59 -4.76 11.35 3.16
CA SER A 59 -4.52 11.57 1.74
C SER A 59 -4.70 10.28 0.96
N ASP A 60 -5.65 10.24 0.00
CA ASP A 60 -5.91 9.11 -0.93
C ASP A 60 -4.71 8.77 -1.85
N THR A 61 -3.58 9.45 -1.65
CA THR A 61 -2.33 9.29 -2.39
C THR A 61 -1.23 8.65 -1.56
N SER A 62 -1.51 8.22 -0.32
CA SER A 62 -0.59 7.39 0.45
C SER A 62 -1.30 6.37 1.33
N PHE A 63 -0.56 5.35 1.72
CA PHE A 63 -1.02 4.29 2.61
C PHE A 63 0.09 3.90 3.58
N VAL A 64 -0.29 3.21 4.65
CA VAL A 64 0.61 2.67 5.65
C VAL A 64 0.45 1.16 5.68
N ILE A 65 1.57 0.44 5.74
CA ILE A 65 1.60 -0.99 5.98
C ILE A 65 2.20 -1.23 7.37
N GLY A 66 1.43 -1.87 8.24
CA GLY A 66 1.87 -2.39 9.52
C GLY A 66 2.39 -3.81 9.40
N PHE A 67 3.59 -4.06 9.93
CA PHE A 67 4.17 -5.40 10.10
C PHE A 67 4.36 -5.72 11.58
N PRO A 68 4.25 -7.01 11.97
CA PRO A 68 4.37 -7.43 13.36
C PRO A 68 5.78 -7.21 13.91
N THR A 69 6.82 -7.36 13.08
CA THR A 69 8.22 -7.14 13.45
C THR A 69 8.89 -6.13 12.53
N GLU A 70 9.96 -5.52 13.02
CA GLU A 70 10.83 -4.65 12.21
C GLU A 70 11.54 -5.42 11.10
N GLU A 71 12.01 -6.64 11.37
CA GLU A 71 12.66 -7.50 10.39
C GLU A 71 11.80 -7.74 9.14
N LEU A 72 10.50 -7.98 9.31
CA LEU A 72 9.58 -8.18 8.19
C LEU A 72 9.37 -6.89 7.38
N ALA A 73 9.31 -5.74 8.06
CA ALA A 73 9.22 -4.44 7.41
C ALA A 73 10.49 -4.16 6.58
N LEU A 74 11.67 -4.48 7.12
CA LEU A 74 12.95 -4.36 6.42
C LEU A 74 13.01 -5.31 5.22
N LYS A 75 12.61 -6.57 5.39
CA LYS A 75 12.55 -7.57 4.31
C LYS A 75 11.61 -7.15 3.19
N TYR A 76 10.43 -6.63 3.52
CA TYR A 76 9.49 -6.04 2.55
C TYR A 76 10.15 -4.94 1.73
N ARG A 77 10.83 -4.01 2.41
CA ARG A 77 11.53 -2.89 1.79
C ARG A 77 12.66 -3.34 0.86
N GLU A 78 13.45 -4.33 1.28
CA GLU A 78 14.54 -4.87 0.47
C GLU A 78 14.02 -5.50 -0.82
N LEU A 79 12.93 -6.27 -0.74
CA LEU A 79 12.33 -6.95 -1.89
C LEU A 79 11.65 -5.99 -2.87
N LEU A 80 11.17 -4.83 -2.43
CA LEU A 80 10.66 -3.77 -3.30
C LEU A 80 11.75 -2.97 -4.04
N GLY A 81 13.03 -3.25 -3.80
CA GLY A 81 14.14 -2.54 -4.46
C GLY A 81 14.72 -1.37 -3.68
N GLY A 82 14.48 -1.27 -2.37
CA GLY A 82 15.31 -0.49 -1.44
C GLY A 82 15.15 1.04 -1.41
N HIS A 83 14.22 1.64 -2.17
CA HIS A 83 14.01 3.09 -2.13
C HIS A 83 13.15 3.54 -0.93
N VAL A 84 13.84 3.95 0.14
CA VAL A 84 13.26 4.63 1.32
C VAL A 84 12.92 6.08 0.96
N ILE A 85 11.65 6.47 1.01
CA ILE A 85 11.26 7.87 1.22
C ILE A 85 11.07 8.05 2.73
N GLY A 86 12.16 8.37 3.43
CA GLY A 86 12.23 8.88 4.80
C GLY A 86 11.39 8.19 5.88
N ASP A 87 12.04 7.35 6.68
CA ASP A 87 11.61 7.06 8.07
C ASP A 87 11.91 8.31 8.91
N LYS A 88 10.94 9.23 9.01
CA LYS A 88 10.89 10.25 10.06
C LYS A 88 9.43 10.50 10.43
N ASP A 89 9.11 10.04 11.63
CA ASP A 89 7.92 10.34 12.43
C ASP A 89 6.59 9.78 11.88
N ALA A 90 6.29 8.55 12.30
CA ALA A 90 4.93 8.01 12.42
C ALA A 90 4.56 7.89 13.91
#